data_AF-A0A7K2D8E0-F1
#
_entry.id   AF-A0A7K2D8E0-F1
#
_cell.length_a   1.000
_cell.length_b   1.000
_cell.length_c   1.000
_cell.angle_alpha   90.00
_cell.angle_beta   90.00
_cell.angle_gamma   90.00
#
_symmetry.space_group_name_H-M   'P 1'
#
loop_
_entity.id
_entity.type
_entity.pdbx_description
1 polymer ?
#
loop_
_entity_poly.entity_id
_entity_poly.type
_entity_poly.pdbx_seq_one_letter_code
_entity_poly.pdbx_strand_id
1 'polypeptide(L)'
;MEWSEFSDLEVPSVHTKPTLLSQLGIDHLDCWTKNYVSATRFSSDRERFVIASQWPTYLDTWDGRSASDAAWLDQLLENPPSISLSITTNLVDWETIDIPIPRPEGLHASLHAAPRLVGMSLSEPGWLLELRTVTYMNLFSLMPTDIRESAHTIEPRRDGPWHDESTGESGMTVEWWTDEASRDLHTRFVSWEELGTTEELYDDYGFVDGRIDHPSSRISGSIIAASWGESSKQFDLPDGYTCCNTVWTESGYVRLSDRSAGGYKIWAFGPSNIFLSSDGGTTWDVLGPITQENAPITSIRAVNSGVVAFRDLREEYAWALEDDPDLAPPTIYWLGDPDGSNWREIELPEGTALIEWLMARDRAPIDWPHMAVNGNIVLRLGDNGSIERYVVPE
;
A
#
# COMPACT_ATOMS: atom_id res chain seq x y z
N MET A 1 -7.38 29.35 -18.25
CA MET A 1 -8.35 28.27 -17.98
C MET A 1 -8.26 28.04 -16.48
N GLU A 2 -9.32 28.30 -15.72
CA GLU A 2 -9.33 28.03 -14.28
C GLU A 2 -9.74 26.57 -14.11
N TRP A 3 -8.89 25.78 -13.47
CA TRP A 3 -9.15 24.37 -13.21
C TRP A 3 -9.81 24.29 -11.85
N SER A 4 -11.06 23.86 -11.81
CA SER A 4 -11.85 23.81 -10.57
C SER A 4 -12.04 22.38 -10.07
N GLU A 5 -11.93 21.39 -10.95
CA GLU A 5 -12.16 19.98 -10.65
C GLU A 5 -11.11 19.08 -11.32
N PHE A 6 -10.84 17.91 -10.73
CA PHE A 6 -9.93 16.90 -11.26
C PHE A 6 -10.39 16.31 -12.61
N SER A 7 -11.71 16.33 -12.86
CA SER A 7 -12.32 16.02 -14.15
C SER A 7 -11.85 16.95 -15.28
N ASP A 8 -11.39 18.16 -14.96
CA ASP A 8 -10.86 19.13 -15.94
C ASP A 8 -9.46 18.74 -16.46
N LEU A 9 -8.76 17.80 -15.80
CA LEU A 9 -7.40 17.37 -16.15
C LEU A 9 -7.35 16.43 -17.36
N GLU A 10 -8.51 16.03 -17.90
CA GLU A 10 -8.65 15.04 -18.98
C GLU A 10 -7.80 13.78 -18.76
N VAL A 11 -7.61 13.38 -17.48
CA VAL A 11 -6.77 12.23 -17.10
C VAL A 11 -7.19 10.99 -17.88
N PRO A 12 -6.24 10.19 -18.41
CA PRO A 12 -6.56 8.97 -19.13
C PRO A 12 -7.55 8.09 -18.38
N SER A 13 -8.56 7.55 -19.09
CA SER A 13 -9.65 6.78 -18.49
C SER A 13 -9.18 5.50 -17.78
N VAL A 14 -7.94 5.06 -17.99
CA VAL A 14 -7.33 3.93 -17.27
C VAL A 14 -7.29 4.15 -15.75
N HIS A 15 -7.27 5.40 -15.30
CA HIS A 15 -7.34 5.78 -13.88
C HIS A 15 -8.76 5.82 -13.34
N THR A 16 -9.77 5.70 -14.22
CA THR A 16 -11.17 5.62 -13.80
C THR A 16 -11.49 4.21 -13.37
N LYS A 17 -12.21 4.07 -12.25
CA LYS A 17 -12.62 2.78 -11.68
C LYS A 17 -13.21 1.87 -12.77
N PRO A 18 -12.60 0.69 -13.05
CA PRO A 18 -13.25 -0.28 -13.90
C PRO A 18 -14.55 -0.70 -13.24
N THR A 19 -15.65 -0.53 -13.97
CA THR A 19 -17.02 -0.75 -13.50
C THR A 19 -17.36 -2.25 -13.50
N LEU A 20 -16.48 -3.09 -12.94
CA LEU A 20 -16.70 -4.53 -12.89
C LEU A 20 -17.93 -4.86 -12.03
N LEU A 21 -18.07 -4.19 -10.88
CA LEU A 21 -19.19 -4.41 -9.94
C LEU A 21 -20.56 -3.98 -10.50
N SER A 22 -20.62 -2.86 -11.23
CA SER A 22 -21.87 -2.40 -11.85
C SER A 22 -22.23 -3.19 -13.11
N GLN A 23 -21.23 -3.70 -13.85
CA GLN A 23 -21.47 -4.55 -15.02
C GLN A 23 -21.99 -5.95 -14.62
N LEU A 24 -21.72 -6.40 -13.41
CA LEU A 24 -22.23 -7.65 -12.84
C LEU A 24 -23.61 -7.51 -12.17
N GLY A 25 -24.21 -6.31 -12.17
CA GLY A 25 -25.56 -6.08 -11.64
C GLY A 25 -25.70 -6.21 -10.12
N ILE A 26 -24.60 -6.07 -9.38
CA ILE A 26 -24.58 -6.21 -7.91
C ILE A 26 -24.75 -4.82 -7.29
N ASP A 27 -25.97 -4.29 -7.31
CA ASP A 27 -26.33 -2.97 -6.78
C ASP A 27 -26.67 -2.98 -5.27
N HIS A 28 -26.62 -4.14 -4.60
CA HIS A 28 -27.16 -4.31 -3.24
C HIS A 28 -26.13 -4.37 -2.12
N LEU A 29 -24.84 -4.25 -2.44
CA LEU A 29 -23.79 -4.18 -1.43
C LEU A 29 -23.50 -2.71 -1.03
N ASP A 30 -24.53 -1.95 -0.67
CA ASP A 30 -24.39 -0.55 -0.20
C ASP A 30 -23.53 -0.40 1.07
N CYS A 31 -23.25 -1.51 1.76
CA CYS A 31 -22.28 -1.58 2.87
C CYS A 31 -20.82 -1.81 2.41
N TRP A 32 -20.60 -2.07 1.11
CA TRP A 32 -19.33 -2.45 0.47
C TRP A 32 -18.96 -1.52 -0.69
N THR A 33 -19.88 -0.67 -1.15
CA THR A 33 -19.66 0.35 -2.19
C THR A 33 -18.86 1.57 -1.70
N LYS A 34 -18.70 1.73 -0.38
CA LYS A 34 -17.82 2.75 0.19
C LYS A 34 -16.38 2.25 0.18
N ASN A 35 -15.65 2.68 -0.87
CA ASN A 35 -14.18 2.80 -0.92
C ASN A 35 -13.36 1.62 -1.47
N TYR A 36 -13.82 0.95 -2.54
CA TYR A 36 -12.86 0.50 -3.56
C TYR A 36 -12.38 1.73 -4.34
N VAL A 37 -11.60 2.58 -3.66
CA VAL A 37 -10.83 3.64 -4.32
C VAL A 37 -9.66 2.91 -4.96
N SER A 38 -9.51 3.01 -6.28
CA SER A 38 -8.29 2.56 -6.95
C SER A 38 -7.10 3.07 -6.14
N ALA A 39 -6.15 2.20 -5.76
CA ALA A 39 -4.95 2.64 -5.07
C ALA A 39 -4.22 3.56 -6.05
N THR A 40 -4.50 4.86 -5.91
CA THR A 40 -4.10 5.90 -6.85
C THR A 40 -3.19 6.83 -6.09
N ARG A 41 -2.00 7.03 -6.63
CA ARG A 41 -1.00 7.92 -6.06
C ARG A 41 -0.73 9.05 -7.03
N PHE A 42 -0.52 10.23 -6.45
CA PHE A 42 -0.25 11.46 -7.16
C PHE A 42 1.05 12.03 -6.60
N SER A 43 1.96 12.39 -7.48
CA SER A 43 3.21 13.05 -7.13
C SER A 43 3.65 13.85 -8.35
N SER A 44 4.53 14.81 -8.13
CA SER A 44 5.00 15.68 -9.20
C SER A 44 6.29 16.35 -8.81
N ASP A 45 7.21 16.40 -9.77
CA ASP A 45 8.40 17.24 -9.66
C ASP A 45 8.13 18.60 -10.33
N ARG A 46 9.15 19.46 -10.41
CA ARG A 46 9.06 20.79 -11.03
C ARG A 46 8.62 20.78 -12.50
N GLU A 47 8.77 19.67 -13.20
CA GLU A 47 8.56 19.51 -14.64
C GLU A 47 7.39 18.58 -14.97
N ARG A 48 7.12 17.58 -14.12
CA ARG A 48 6.23 16.45 -14.40
C ARG A 48 5.19 16.28 -13.32
N PHE A 49 3.98 15.96 -13.73
CA PHE A 49 2.92 15.44 -12.88
C PHE A 49 2.66 13.98 -13.23
N VAL A 50 2.54 13.15 -12.20
CA VAL A 50 2.45 11.69 -12.36
C VAL A 50 1.30 11.14 -11.54
N ILE A 51 0.53 10.26 -12.18
CA ILE A 51 -0.56 9.49 -11.57
C ILE A 51 -0.23 8.02 -11.73
N ALA A 52 -0.23 7.26 -10.64
CA ALA A 52 -0.12 5.82 -10.66
C ALA A 52 -1.41 5.20 -10.14
N SER A 53 -2.06 4.33 -10.92
CA SER A 53 -3.23 3.56 -10.48
C SER A 53 -2.98 2.08 -10.62
N GLN A 54 -3.24 1.32 -9.57
CA GLN A 54 -3.16 -0.14 -9.63
C GLN A 54 -4.49 -0.78 -10.02
N TRP A 55 -4.41 -1.81 -10.86
CA TRP A 55 -5.51 -2.72 -11.16
C TRP A 55 -5.06 -4.19 -11.11
N PRO A 56 -5.83 -5.11 -10.50
CA PRO A 56 -6.92 -4.82 -9.56
C PRO A 56 -6.44 -4.12 -8.30
N THR A 57 -7.38 -3.51 -7.57
CA THR A 57 -7.15 -3.20 -6.16
C THR A 57 -7.49 -4.39 -5.30
N TYR A 58 -6.47 -4.99 -4.71
CA TYR A 58 -6.67 -5.87 -3.57
C TYR A 58 -6.91 -4.98 -2.35
N LEU A 59 -8.15 -4.91 -1.86
CA LEU A 59 -8.44 -4.28 -0.59
C LEU A 59 -7.67 -5.03 0.50
N ASP A 60 -7.06 -4.28 1.41
CA ASP A 60 -6.50 -4.84 2.63
C ASP A 60 -7.56 -5.70 3.32
N THR A 61 -7.18 -6.95 3.56
CA THR A 61 -7.82 -7.92 4.45
C THR A 61 -7.69 -7.51 5.94
N TRP A 62 -7.92 -6.25 6.30
CA TRP A 62 -7.96 -5.77 7.70
C TRP A 62 -8.95 -4.60 7.81
N ASP A 63 -9.95 -4.58 8.68
CA ASP A 63 -10.10 -5.08 10.04
C ASP A 63 -11.39 -5.94 10.12
N GLY A 64 -11.26 -7.25 10.37
CA GLY A 64 -12.41 -8.16 10.53
C GLY A 64 -13.18 -8.57 9.26
N ARG A 65 -12.56 -8.58 8.07
CA ARG A 65 -13.21 -9.05 6.82
C ARG A 65 -12.42 -10.16 6.13
N SER A 66 -13.14 -11.07 5.48
CA SER A 66 -12.77 -12.46 5.21
C SER A 66 -11.94 -12.67 3.93
N ALA A 67 -11.08 -13.68 3.94
CA ALA A 67 -10.32 -14.13 2.76
C ALA A 67 -11.21 -14.61 1.58
N SER A 68 -12.51 -14.74 1.80
CA SER A 68 -13.51 -15.01 0.75
C SER A 68 -13.66 -13.86 -0.25
N ASP A 69 -13.34 -12.61 0.11
CA ASP A 69 -13.43 -11.48 -0.82
C ASP A 69 -12.27 -11.48 -1.83
N ALA A 70 -11.07 -11.83 -1.38
CA ALA A 70 -9.90 -12.04 -2.25
C ALA A 70 -10.12 -13.25 -3.18
N ALA A 71 -10.83 -14.26 -2.69
CA ALA A 71 -11.18 -15.45 -3.44
C ALA A 71 -12.11 -15.20 -4.63
N TRP A 72 -13.04 -14.25 -4.45
CA TRP A 72 -13.98 -13.81 -5.48
C TRP A 72 -13.32 -12.88 -6.52
N LEU A 73 -12.34 -12.06 -6.11
CA LEU A 73 -11.57 -11.21 -7.03
C LEU A 73 -10.70 -12.03 -7.99
N ASP A 74 -10.08 -13.12 -7.52
CA ASP A 74 -9.25 -14.00 -8.36
C ASP A 74 -10.05 -14.66 -9.51
N GLN A 75 -11.34 -14.95 -9.29
CA GLN A 75 -12.24 -15.41 -10.37
C GLN A 75 -12.47 -14.36 -11.46
N LEU A 76 -12.48 -13.09 -11.08
CA LEU A 76 -12.92 -12.00 -11.93
C LEU A 76 -11.83 -11.46 -12.85
N LEU A 77 -10.58 -11.66 -12.47
CA LEU A 77 -9.53 -10.83 -13.05
C LEU A 77 -8.85 -11.46 -14.24
N GLU A 78 -8.62 -12.78 -14.29
CA GLU A 78 -7.87 -13.54 -15.34
C GLU A 78 -6.54 -12.91 -15.83
N ASN A 79 -6.21 -11.71 -15.35
CA ASN A 79 -5.19 -10.79 -15.79
C ASN A 79 -4.29 -10.54 -14.58
N PRO A 80 -2.96 -10.58 -14.78
CA PRO A 80 -2.02 -10.28 -13.72
C PRO A 80 -2.21 -8.83 -13.23
N PRO A 81 -1.94 -8.55 -11.96
CA PRO A 81 -1.96 -7.19 -11.47
C PRO A 81 -0.98 -6.30 -12.23
N SER A 82 -1.38 -5.06 -12.46
CA SER A 82 -0.60 -4.04 -13.14
C SER A 82 -0.78 -2.68 -12.49
N ILE A 83 0.18 -1.79 -12.73
CA ILE A 83 0.06 -0.36 -12.44
C ILE A 83 0.09 0.41 -13.74
N SER A 84 -0.90 1.25 -13.96
CA SER A 84 -0.88 2.25 -15.02
C SER A 84 -0.29 3.53 -14.46
N LEU A 85 0.85 3.94 -15.02
CA LEU A 85 1.56 5.17 -14.69
C LEU A 85 1.29 6.18 -15.80
N SER A 86 0.65 7.31 -15.50
CA SER A 86 0.44 8.40 -16.46
C SER A 86 1.23 9.63 -16.08
N ILE A 87 2.00 10.14 -17.03
CA ILE A 87 2.99 11.19 -16.87
C ILE A 87 2.62 12.33 -17.83
N THR A 88 2.69 13.56 -17.34
CA THR A 88 2.50 14.76 -18.16
C THR A 88 3.41 15.89 -17.69
N THR A 89 3.77 16.79 -18.60
CA THR A 89 4.53 18.02 -18.29
C THR A 89 3.70 19.29 -18.46
N ASN A 90 2.53 19.18 -19.07
CA ASN A 90 1.65 20.30 -19.39
C ASN A 90 0.20 20.07 -18.93
N LEU A 91 -0.08 18.91 -18.34
CA LEU A 91 -1.39 18.48 -17.86
C LEU A 91 -2.45 18.40 -18.99
N VAL A 92 -2.00 18.25 -20.23
CA VAL A 92 -2.83 18.11 -21.45
C VAL A 92 -2.45 16.83 -22.20
N ASP A 93 -1.17 16.67 -22.50
CA ASP A 93 -0.65 15.49 -23.15
C ASP A 93 -0.16 14.49 -22.10
N TRP A 94 -0.73 13.28 -22.12
CA TRP A 94 -0.41 12.22 -21.18
C TRP A 94 0.29 11.06 -21.88
N GLU A 95 1.46 10.68 -21.37
CA GLU A 95 2.07 9.39 -21.66
C GLU A 95 1.58 8.38 -20.62
N THR A 96 1.14 7.20 -21.04
CA THR A 96 0.72 6.12 -20.14
C THR A 96 1.61 4.90 -20.33
N ILE A 97 2.14 4.37 -19.23
CA ILE A 97 2.97 3.18 -19.15
C ILE A 97 2.25 2.15 -18.28
N ASP A 98 2.05 0.94 -18.80
CA ASP A 98 1.52 -0.17 -18.01
C ASP A 98 2.68 -1.03 -17.48
N ILE A 99 2.73 -1.18 -16.16
CA ILE A 99 3.76 -1.90 -15.43
C ILE A 99 3.15 -3.20 -14.92
N PRO A 100 3.49 -4.37 -15.49
CA PRO A 100 3.03 -5.64 -14.96
C PRO A 100 3.69 -5.92 -13.61
N ILE A 101 2.92 -6.41 -12.64
CA ILE A 101 3.43 -6.87 -11.35
C ILE A 101 3.52 -8.40 -11.39
N PRO A 102 4.73 -8.98 -11.49
CA PRO A 102 4.87 -10.42 -11.53
C PRO A 102 4.50 -11.05 -10.19
N ARG A 103 4.03 -12.31 -10.23
CA ARG A 103 3.93 -13.14 -9.03
C ARG A 103 5.33 -13.30 -8.41
N PRO A 104 5.49 -13.18 -7.09
CA PRO A 104 6.77 -13.40 -6.43
C PRO A 104 7.37 -14.77 -6.80
N GLU A 105 8.67 -14.79 -7.07
CA GLU A 105 9.38 -16.02 -7.40
C GLU A 105 9.40 -16.98 -6.19
N GLY A 106 9.33 -18.28 -6.44
CA GLY A 106 9.39 -19.30 -5.39
C GLY A 106 8.13 -19.40 -4.52
N LEU A 107 7.10 -18.59 -4.78
CA LEU A 107 5.84 -18.68 -4.05
C LEU A 107 5.15 -20.03 -4.32
N HIS A 108 4.81 -20.77 -3.26
CA HIS A 108 4.16 -22.07 -3.36
C HIS A 108 2.86 -21.98 -4.20
N ALA A 109 2.54 -23.02 -4.97
CA ALA A 109 1.47 -23.00 -5.97
C ALA A 109 0.09 -22.66 -5.36
N SER A 110 -0.19 -23.15 -4.13
CA SER A 110 -1.42 -22.89 -3.38
C SER A 110 -1.53 -21.46 -2.80
N LEU A 111 -0.46 -20.68 -2.85
CA LEU A 111 -0.42 -19.33 -2.31
C LEU A 111 -0.63 -18.28 -3.41
N HIS A 112 -1.29 -17.21 -3.02
CA HIS A 112 -1.58 -16.05 -3.84
C HIS A 112 -0.84 -14.83 -3.28
N ALA A 113 -0.54 -13.88 -4.16
CA ALA A 113 0.07 -12.62 -3.79
C ALA A 113 -0.86 -11.48 -4.21
N ALA A 114 -1.20 -10.63 -3.25
CA ALA A 114 -1.97 -9.42 -3.43
C ALA A 114 -1.03 -8.22 -3.22
N PRO A 115 -0.33 -7.75 -4.27
CA PRO A 115 0.42 -6.50 -4.21
C PRO A 115 -0.54 -5.32 -4.05
N ARG A 116 -0.13 -4.28 -3.33
CA ARG A 116 -0.85 -3.02 -3.18
C ARG A 116 0.09 -1.85 -3.38
N LEU A 117 -0.27 -0.91 -4.25
CA LEU A 117 0.42 0.37 -4.39
C LEU A 117 0.22 1.21 -3.13
N VAL A 118 1.29 1.38 -2.36
CA VAL A 118 1.27 2.11 -1.08
C VAL A 118 2.04 3.42 -1.13
N GLY A 119 2.98 3.58 -2.06
CA GLY A 119 3.78 4.80 -2.18
C GLY A 119 4.16 5.10 -3.63
N MET A 120 4.47 6.37 -3.88
CA MET A 120 5.10 6.85 -5.11
C MET A 120 6.07 7.94 -4.72
N SER A 121 7.21 7.99 -5.41
CA SER A 121 8.21 9.03 -5.27
C SER A 121 8.76 9.44 -6.62
N LEU A 122 9.00 10.74 -6.79
CA LEU A 122 9.65 11.28 -7.99
C LEU A 122 10.96 11.93 -7.63
N SER A 123 11.87 11.94 -8.59
CA SER A 123 13.16 12.60 -8.50
C SER A 123 13.61 13.01 -9.89
N GLU A 124 14.58 13.93 -9.99
CA GLU A 124 15.16 14.31 -11.28
C GLU A 124 15.60 13.08 -12.11
N PRO A 125 16.20 12.03 -11.52
CA PRO A 125 16.58 10.85 -12.28
C PRO A 125 15.41 9.99 -12.76
N GLY A 126 14.24 10.01 -12.12
CA GLY A 126 13.18 9.04 -12.41
C GLY A 126 12.00 9.00 -11.44
N TRP A 127 11.30 7.87 -11.45
CA TRP A 127 10.15 7.59 -10.59
C TRP A 127 10.32 6.26 -9.85
N LEU A 128 9.72 6.19 -8.66
CA LEU A 128 9.69 5.02 -7.79
C LEU A 128 8.25 4.78 -7.33
N LEU A 129 7.82 3.53 -7.36
CA LEU A 129 6.55 3.04 -6.84
C LEU A 129 6.84 2.06 -5.71
N GLU A 130 6.10 2.15 -4.62
CA GLU A 130 6.24 1.23 -3.48
C GLU A 130 5.03 0.32 -3.41
N LEU A 131 5.30 -0.98 -3.34
CA LEU A 131 4.33 -2.04 -3.20
C LEU A 131 4.42 -2.70 -1.83
N ARG A 132 3.27 -2.91 -1.21
CA ARG A 132 3.11 -3.84 -0.09
C ARG A 132 2.40 -5.07 -0.60
N THR A 133 2.98 -6.25 -0.43
CA THR A 133 2.41 -7.50 -0.94
C THR A 133 1.98 -8.37 0.23
N VAL A 134 0.71 -8.77 0.20
CA VAL A 134 0.17 -9.76 1.14
C VAL A 134 0.14 -11.12 0.46
N THR A 135 0.74 -12.10 1.11
CA THR A 135 0.67 -13.50 0.73
C THR A 135 -0.45 -14.18 1.50
N TYR A 136 -1.30 -14.93 0.81
CA TYR A 136 -2.46 -15.58 1.41
C TYR A 136 -2.83 -16.87 0.69
N MET A 137 -3.65 -17.70 1.32
CA MET A 137 -4.25 -18.87 0.71
C MET A 137 -5.72 -18.59 0.39
N ASN A 138 -6.08 -18.72 -0.87
CA ASN A 138 -7.44 -18.59 -1.34
C ASN A 138 -8.16 -19.95 -1.21
N LEU A 139 -9.01 -20.10 -0.20
CA LEU A 139 -9.72 -21.35 0.07
C LEU A 139 -10.55 -21.80 -1.13
N PHE A 140 -11.20 -20.87 -1.84
CA PHE A 140 -11.99 -21.19 -3.01
C PHE A 140 -11.12 -21.78 -4.12
N SER A 141 -10.01 -21.13 -4.47
CA SER A 141 -9.09 -21.62 -5.51
C SER A 141 -8.41 -22.94 -5.15
N LEU A 142 -8.24 -23.21 -3.85
CA LEU A 142 -7.68 -24.44 -3.32
C LEU A 142 -8.64 -25.63 -3.45
N MET A 143 -9.96 -25.40 -3.48
CA MET A 143 -10.93 -26.48 -3.44
C MET A 143 -10.96 -27.32 -4.72
N PRO A 144 -11.25 -28.63 -4.60
CA PRO A 144 -11.58 -29.49 -5.73
C PRO A 144 -12.68 -28.88 -6.61
N THR A 145 -12.56 -29.10 -7.93
CA THR A 145 -13.46 -28.50 -8.93
C THR A 145 -14.94 -28.81 -8.68
N ASP A 146 -15.28 -30.01 -8.19
CA ASP A 146 -16.65 -30.39 -7.86
C ASP A 146 -17.27 -29.55 -6.73
N ILE A 147 -16.45 -29.15 -5.75
CA ILE A 147 -16.87 -28.23 -4.69
C ILE A 147 -17.00 -26.81 -5.27
N ARG A 148 -15.98 -26.33 -6.00
CA ARG A 148 -15.97 -24.96 -6.57
C ARG A 148 -17.13 -24.68 -7.51
N GLU A 149 -17.50 -25.64 -8.35
CA GLU A 149 -18.58 -25.46 -9.33
C GLU A 149 -19.97 -25.44 -8.69
N SER A 150 -20.12 -26.05 -7.51
CA SER A 150 -21.40 -26.12 -6.79
C SER A 150 -21.53 -25.07 -5.68
N ALA A 151 -20.42 -24.49 -5.23
CA ALA A 151 -20.40 -23.59 -4.10
C ALA A 151 -20.68 -22.12 -4.48
N HIS A 152 -21.63 -21.52 -3.78
CA HIS A 152 -21.77 -20.07 -3.67
C HIS A 152 -20.81 -19.49 -2.62
N THR A 153 -20.64 -20.19 -1.50
CA THR A 153 -19.73 -19.80 -0.40
C THR A 153 -19.06 -21.05 0.16
N ILE A 154 -17.78 -20.95 0.54
CA ILE A 154 -16.96 -22.04 1.09
C ILE A 154 -16.27 -21.53 2.35
N GLU A 155 -16.35 -22.31 3.43
CA GLU A 155 -15.73 -21.98 4.71
C GLU A 155 -15.07 -23.22 5.33
N PRO A 156 -13.98 -23.04 6.11
CA PRO A 156 -13.45 -24.11 6.94
C PRO A 156 -14.43 -24.35 8.10
N ARG A 157 -14.74 -25.61 8.40
CA ARG A 157 -15.61 -25.94 9.54
C ARG A 157 -14.92 -25.56 10.85
N ARG A 158 -15.48 -24.57 11.56
CA ARG A 158 -14.89 -23.96 12.77
C ARG A 158 -14.45 -24.95 13.85
N ASP A 159 -15.26 -26.00 14.08
CA ASP A 159 -15.00 -27.07 15.05
C ASP A 159 -14.79 -28.44 14.34
N GLY A 160 -14.41 -28.41 13.06
CA GLY A 160 -14.18 -29.61 12.26
C GLY A 160 -12.85 -30.27 12.60
N PRO A 161 -12.74 -31.60 12.50
CA PRO A 161 -11.48 -32.26 12.76
C PRO A 161 -10.48 -31.95 11.62
N TRP A 162 -9.24 -31.63 12.01
CA TRP A 162 -8.08 -31.49 11.12
C TRP A 162 -7.48 -32.84 10.68
N HIS A 163 -8.08 -33.92 11.16
CA HIS A 163 -7.73 -35.29 10.82
C HIS A 163 -9.00 -36.11 10.61
N ASP A 164 -9.04 -36.94 9.58
CA ASP A 164 -10.11 -37.92 9.43
C ASP A 164 -9.90 -39.04 10.46
N GLU A 165 -10.78 -39.14 11.44
CA GLU A 165 -10.70 -40.14 12.52
C GLU A 165 -10.79 -41.60 12.01
N SER A 166 -11.33 -41.82 10.81
CA SER A 166 -11.54 -43.14 10.23
C SER A 166 -10.36 -43.64 9.39
N THR A 167 -9.65 -42.72 8.74
CA THR A 167 -8.51 -43.03 7.85
C THR A 167 -7.17 -42.63 8.46
N GLY A 168 -7.17 -41.71 9.43
CA GLY A 168 -5.96 -41.11 10.01
C GLY A 168 -5.30 -40.05 9.11
N GLU A 169 -5.92 -39.69 7.99
CA GLU A 169 -5.39 -38.69 7.07
C GLU A 169 -5.49 -37.28 7.66
N SER A 170 -4.47 -36.44 7.46
CA SER A 170 -4.50 -35.03 7.84
C SER A 170 -5.09 -34.18 6.71
N GLY A 171 -5.92 -33.20 7.07
CA GLY A 171 -6.66 -32.38 6.13
C GLY A 171 -7.56 -31.37 6.84
N MET A 172 -8.64 -30.99 6.17
CA MET A 172 -9.61 -30.05 6.70
C MET A 172 -11.02 -30.50 6.33
N THR A 173 -11.96 -30.32 7.26
CA THR A 173 -13.38 -30.39 6.92
C THR A 173 -13.84 -29.03 6.41
N VAL A 174 -14.36 -29.00 5.18
CA VAL A 174 -14.91 -27.79 4.55
C VAL A 174 -16.43 -27.88 4.49
N GLU A 175 -17.06 -26.72 4.62
CA GLU A 175 -18.50 -26.50 4.52
C GLU A 175 -18.78 -25.55 3.36
N TRP A 176 -19.79 -25.86 2.54
CA TRP A 176 -20.20 -24.97 1.46
C TRP A 176 -21.70 -24.98 1.24
N TRP A 177 -22.20 -23.89 0.68
CA TRP A 177 -23.61 -23.69 0.37
C TRP A 177 -23.80 -23.49 -1.13
N THR A 178 -24.85 -24.09 -1.69
CA THR A 178 -25.15 -24.00 -3.12
C THR A 178 -25.94 -22.74 -3.50
N ASP A 179 -26.61 -22.11 -2.53
CA ASP A 179 -27.38 -20.88 -2.67
C ASP A 179 -27.49 -20.19 -1.29
N GLU A 180 -27.38 -18.86 -1.26
CA GLU A 180 -27.49 -18.02 -0.06
C GLU A 180 -28.87 -18.17 0.61
N ALA A 181 -29.92 -18.40 -0.18
CA ALA A 181 -31.30 -18.51 0.31
C ALA A 181 -31.68 -19.93 0.80
N SER A 182 -31.07 -20.98 0.25
CA SER A 182 -31.55 -22.36 0.41
C SER A 182 -31.07 -23.03 1.72
N ARG A 183 -29.99 -22.53 2.33
CA ARG A 183 -29.28 -23.17 3.46
C ARG A 183 -28.92 -24.63 3.19
N ASP A 184 -28.79 -25.02 1.92
CA ASP A 184 -28.36 -26.36 1.53
C ASP A 184 -26.86 -26.51 1.81
N LEU A 185 -26.56 -26.91 3.05
CA LEU A 185 -25.20 -27.06 3.56
C LEU A 185 -24.65 -28.43 3.16
N HIS A 186 -23.50 -28.40 2.51
CA HIS A 186 -22.68 -29.56 2.20
C HIS A 186 -21.43 -29.56 3.07
N THR A 187 -20.94 -30.75 3.40
CA THR A 187 -19.74 -30.91 4.23
C THR A 187 -18.90 -32.04 3.67
N ARG A 188 -17.58 -31.82 3.56
CA ARG A 188 -16.64 -32.82 3.07
C ARG A 188 -15.29 -32.66 3.76
N PHE A 189 -14.67 -33.79 4.11
CA PHE A 189 -13.25 -33.82 4.46
C PHE A 189 -12.40 -33.84 3.18
N VAL A 190 -11.39 -32.98 3.13
CA VAL A 190 -10.42 -32.88 2.04
C VAL A 190 -9.01 -32.98 2.63
N SER A 191 -8.19 -33.88 2.09
CA SER A 191 -6.82 -34.08 2.59
C SER A 191 -5.90 -32.97 2.11
N TRP A 192 -4.80 -32.72 2.83
CA TRP A 192 -3.80 -31.74 2.39
C TRP A 192 -3.18 -32.08 1.03
N GLU A 193 -3.04 -33.38 0.74
CA GLU A 193 -2.59 -33.88 -0.56
C GLU A 193 -3.60 -33.55 -1.67
N GLU A 194 -4.90 -33.75 -1.42
CA GLU A 194 -5.97 -33.39 -2.38
C GLU A 194 -5.97 -31.87 -2.66
N LEU A 195 -5.72 -31.07 -1.63
CA LEU A 195 -5.61 -29.62 -1.75
C LEU A 195 -4.28 -29.15 -2.36
N GLY A 196 -3.32 -30.05 -2.57
CA GLY A 196 -1.98 -29.71 -3.06
C GLY A 196 -1.25 -28.70 -2.17
N THR A 197 -1.44 -28.78 -0.85
CA THR A 197 -0.83 -27.86 0.14
C THR A 197 -0.43 -28.63 1.41
N THR A 198 -0.05 -27.94 2.48
CA THR A 198 0.24 -28.54 3.79
C THR A 198 -0.55 -27.84 4.90
N GLU A 199 -0.70 -28.54 6.04
CA GLU A 199 -1.28 -27.99 7.27
C GLU A 199 -0.53 -26.73 7.72
N GLU A 200 0.81 -26.79 7.74
CA GLU A 200 1.68 -25.66 8.11
C GLU A 200 1.43 -24.44 7.21
N LEU A 201 1.36 -24.63 5.89
CA LEU A 201 1.07 -23.52 4.97
C LEU A 201 -0.34 -22.97 5.15
N TYR A 202 -1.32 -23.82 5.45
CA TYR A 202 -2.69 -23.36 5.71
C TYR A 202 -2.78 -22.60 7.04
N ASP A 203 -2.12 -23.07 8.10
CA ASP A 203 -2.00 -22.34 9.36
C ASP A 203 -1.33 -20.98 9.17
N ASP A 204 -0.27 -20.96 8.36
CA ASP A 204 0.56 -19.78 8.13
C ASP A 204 -0.02 -18.80 7.13
N TYR A 205 -0.90 -19.20 6.20
CA TYR A 205 -1.42 -18.32 5.13
C TYR A 205 -2.95 -18.37 4.91
N GLY A 206 -3.64 -19.36 5.48
CA GLY A 206 -5.09 -19.50 5.40
C GLY A 206 -5.86 -18.55 6.32
N PHE A 207 -7.19 -18.61 6.21
CA PHE A 207 -8.13 -17.89 7.05
C PHE A 207 -8.47 -18.73 8.28
N VAL A 208 -8.14 -18.22 9.46
CA VAL A 208 -8.58 -18.79 10.74
C VAL A 208 -9.38 -17.70 11.47
N ASP A 209 -10.70 -17.85 11.49
CA ASP A 209 -11.61 -16.97 12.23
C ASP A 209 -11.10 -16.81 13.68
N GLY A 210 -10.85 -15.57 14.09
CA GLY A 210 -10.38 -15.24 15.45
C GLY A 210 -8.86 -15.23 15.68
N ARG A 211 -8.00 -15.49 14.68
CA ARG A 211 -6.57 -15.14 14.79
C ARG A 211 -6.39 -13.66 14.42
N ILE A 212 -6.37 -12.80 15.44
CA ILE A 212 -6.17 -11.35 15.32
C ILE A 212 -4.76 -11.03 14.77
N ASP A 213 -3.79 -11.92 15.01
CA ASP A 213 -2.39 -11.74 14.61
C ASP A 213 -2.08 -12.55 13.34
N HIS A 214 -1.96 -11.87 12.19
CA HIS A 214 -1.33 -12.46 11.01
C HIS A 214 0.20 -12.50 11.21
N PRO A 215 0.88 -13.61 10.89
CA PRO A 215 2.33 -13.66 11.00
C PRO A 215 2.97 -12.64 10.05
N SER A 216 4.02 -11.96 10.52
CA SER A 216 4.73 -10.92 9.74
C SER A 216 5.31 -11.44 8.43
N SER A 217 5.54 -12.76 8.32
CA SER A 217 5.97 -13.44 7.09
C SER A 217 4.95 -13.35 5.94
N ARG A 218 3.67 -13.04 6.22
CA ARG A 218 2.67 -12.86 5.16
C ARG A 218 2.83 -11.55 4.39
N ILE A 219 3.60 -10.59 4.89
CA ILE A 219 3.67 -9.25 4.32
C ILE A 219 5.09 -8.94 3.91
N SER A 220 5.29 -8.65 2.63
CA SER A 220 6.56 -8.16 2.09
C SER A 220 6.41 -6.77 1.48
N GLY A 221 7.52 -6.03 1.39
CA GLY A 221 7.60 -4.77 0.69
C GLY A 221 8.49 -4.91 -0.55
N SER A 222 8.15 -4.22 -1.63
CA SER A 222 9.03 -4.07 -2.79
C SER A 222 8.90 -2.68 -3.39
N ILE A 223 9.90 -2.26 -4.15
CA ILE A 223 9.87 -1.04 -4.94
C ILE A 223 9.99 -1.38 -6.42
N ILE A 224 9.29 -0.64 -7.27
CA ILE A 224 9.48 -0.64 -8.72
C ILE A 224 9.97 0.75 -9.11
N ALA A 225 11.13 0.86 -9.72
CA ALA A 225 11.71 2.15 -10.08
C ALA A 225 12.28 2.15 -11.50
N ALA A 226 12.24 3.29 -12.15
CA ALA A 226 12.88 3.50 -13.44
C ALA A 226 13.41 4.93 -13.55
N SER A 227 14.55 5.09 -14.21
CA SER A 227 14.95 6.38 -14.74
C SER A 227 14.04 6.80 -15.89
N TRP A 228 13.88 8.10 -16.10
CA TRP A 228 13.03 8.61 -17.18
C TRP A 228 13.46 8.06 -18.55
N GLY A 229 12.54 7.37 -19.24
CA GLY A 229 12.79 6.74 -20.54
C GLY A 229 13.48 5.38 -20.50
N GLU A 230 13.75 4.82 -19.32
CA GLU A 230 14.32 3.48 -19.15
C GLU A 230 13.28 2.45 -18.72
N SER A 231 13.62 1.16 -18.87
CA SER A 231 12.80 0.06 -18.33
C SER A 231 12.85 0.02 -16.81
N SER A 232 11.69 -0.21 -16.19
CA SER A 232 11.59 -0.36 -14.74
C SER A 232 12.26 -1.63 -14.23
N LYS A 233 12.74 -1.58 -13.00
CA LYS A 233 13.26 -2.71 -12.23
C LYS A 233 12.53 -2.80 -10.90
N GLN A 234 12.34 -4.03 -10.42
CA GLN A 234 11.76 -4.31 -9.13
C GLN A 234 12.83 -4.80 -8.15
N PHE A 235 12.74 -4.34 -6.91
CA PHE A 235 13.64 -4.71 -5.82
C PHE A 235 12.82 -5.01 -4.57
N ASP A 236 13.17 -6.07 -3.87
CA ASP A 236 12.58 -6.36 -2.57
C ASP A 236 13.16 -5.41 -1.53
N LEU A 237 12.28 -4.95 -0.63
CA LEU A 237 12.70 -4.22 0.55
C LEU A 237 13.26 -5.21 1.59
N PRO A 238 14.12 -4.77 2.51
CA PRO A 238 14.59 -5.61 3.61
C PRO A 238 13.42 -6.28 4.37
N ASP A 239 13.67 -7.40 5.09
CA ASP A 239 12.65 -8.22 5.75
C ASP A 239 12.06 -7.60 7.03
N GLY A 240 10.73 -7.51 7.14
CA GLY A 240 10.03 -7.06 8.36
C GLY A 240 9.54 -5.59 8.35
N TYR A 241 9.43 -4.97 7.17
CA TYR A 241 9.20 -3.53 7.04
C TYR A 241 7.91 -3.25 6.26
N THR A 242 6.76 -3.30 6.94
CA THR A 242 5.45 -3.14 6.29
C THR A 242 4.95 -1.69 6.25
N CYS A 243 5.65 -0.80 6.98
CA CYS A 243 5.27 0.59 7.10
C CYS A 243 6.45 1.56 6.87
N CYS A 244 6.04 2.78 6.52
CA CYS A 244 6.76 3.97 6.07
C CYS A 244 7.33 3.97 4.63
N ASN A 245 7.30 5.17 4.04
CA ASN A 245 7.60 5.43 2.63
C ASN A 245 9.10 5.26 2.30
N THR A 246 9.37 4.79 1.09
CA THR A 246 10.66 4.97 0.40
C THR A 246 10.59 6.18 -0.53
N VAL A 247 11.62 7.02 -0.49
CA VAL A 247 11.74 8.21 -1.34
C VAL A 247 13.01 8.13 -2.19
N TRP A 248 12.98 8.74 -3.38
CA TRP A 248 14.13 8.80 -4.28
C TRP A 248 14.79 10.20 -4.23
N THR A 249 16.05 10.26 -3.82
CA THR A 249 16.89 11.48 -3.81
C THR A 249 18.07 11.35 -4.78
N GLU A 250 18.88 12.41 -4.90
CA GLU A 250 20.13 12.35 -5.66
C GLU A 250 21.17 11.35 -5.10
N SER A 251 21.03 10.95 -3.82
CA SER A 251 21.92 9.97 -3.17
C SER A 251 21.44 8.53 -3.29
N GLY A 252 20.26 8.30 -3.89
CA GLY A 252 19.66 6.97 -4.02
C GLY A 252 18.30 6.88 -3.35
N TYR A 253 17.97 5.70 -2.81
CA TYR A 253 16.69 5.47 -2.15
C TYR A 253 16.84 5.58 -0.64
N VAL A 254 16.06 6.46 -0.02
CA VAL A 254 16.00 6.60 1.43
C VAL A 254 14.69 5.99 1.91
N ARG A 255 14.75 5.11 2.89
CA ARG A 255 13.59 4.44 3.47
C ARG A 255 13.52 4.67 4.96
N LEU A 256 12.32 4.91 5.44
CA LEU A 256 12.00 4.88 6.86
C LEU A 256 11.49 3.49 7.23
N SER A 257 11.98 2.95 8.35
CA SER A 257 11.58 1.63 8.83
C SER A 257 10.20 1.62 9.46
N ASP A 258 9.60 0.43 9.48
CA ASP A 258 8.45 0.17 10.33
C ASP A 258 8.81 0.39 11.82
N ARG A 259 7.82 0.77 12.61
CA ARG A 259 7.90 1.03 14.06
C ARG A 259 8.31 -0.23 14.84
N SER A 260 8.06 -1.41 14.28
CA SER A 260 8.41 -2.74 14.84
C SER A 260 9.84 -3.18 14.54
N ALA A 261 10.50 -2.60 13.54
CA ALA A 261 11.84 -3.01 13.09
C ALA A 261 12.98 -2.67 14.07
N GLY A 262 12.69 -1.89 15.12
CA GLY A 262 13.63 -1.63 16.22
C GLY A 262 13.81 -2.79 17.21
N GLY A 263 13.20 -3.96 16.96
CA GLY A 263 13.24 -5.11 17.87
C GLY A 263 12.17 -5.06 18.98
N TYR A 264 11.14 -4.24 18.80
CA TYR A 264 10.04 -4.06 19.75
C TYR A 264 8.81 -4.86 19.27
N LYS A 265 8.02 -5.39 20.21
CA LYS A 265 6.77 -6.12 19.90
C LYS A 265 5.84 -5.28 19.00
N ILE A 266 4.91 -5.91 18.27
CA ILE A 266 3.90 -5.22 17.43
C ILE A 266 3.16 -4.09 18.18
N TRP A 267 3.06 -4.19 19.52
CA TRP A 267 2.43 -3.22 20.42
C TRP A 267 3.42 -2.28 21.15
N ALA A 268 4.72 -2.44 20.93
CA ALA A 268 5.78 -1.68 21.56
C ALA A 268 6.49 -0.82 20.52
N PHE A 269 6.47 0.49 20.74
CA PHE A 269 7.01 1.48 19.81
C PHE A 269 8.52 1.64 20.03
N GLY A 270 9.29 1.46 18.96
CA GLY A 270 10.71 1.82 18.90
C GLY A 270 10.95 3.01 17.95
N PRO A 271 12.14 3.62 17.99
CA PRO A 271 12.50 4.65 17.02
C PRO A 271 12.61 4.02 15.62
N SER A 272 12.05 4.69 14.61
CA SER A 272 12.16 4.27 13.22
C SER A 272 13.59 4.51 12.71
N ASN A 273 14.19 3.51 12.07
CA ASN A 273 15.50 3.59 11.44
C ASN A 273 15.41 4.16 10.04
N ILE A 274 16.46 4.85 9.60
CA ILE A 274 16.68 5.22 8.22
C ILE A 274 17.57 4.19 7.54
N PHE A 275 17.17 3.81 6.34
CA PHE A 275 17.92 2.95 5.44
C PHE A 275 18.26 3.72 4.18
N LEU A 276 19.46 3.49 3.65
CA LEU A 276 19.91 4.08 2.39
C LEU A 276 20.31 2.97 1.42
N SER A 277 19.81 3.07 0.19
CA SER A 277 20.32 2.30 -0.93
C SER A 277 20.95 3.24 -1.96
N SER A 278 22.29 3.25 -2.01
CA SER A 278 23.06 4.08 -2.95
C SER A 278 23.23 3.43 -4.32
N ASP A 279 22.89 2.15 -4.46
CA ASP A 279 23.03 1.33 -5.67
C ASP A 279 21.70 1.03 -6.37
N GLY A 280 20.66 1.82 -6.05
CA GLY A 280 19.36 1.72 -6.70
C GLY A 280 18.54 0.51 -6.27
N GLY A 281 18.60 0.14 -4.99
CA GLY A 281 17.73 -0.86 -4.35
C GLY A 281 18.38 -2.24 -4.16
N THR A 282 19.65 -2.41 -4.51
CA THR A 282 20.31 -3.73 -4.46
C THR A 282 20.86 -4.02 -3.06
N THR A 283 21.44 -3.02 -2.40
CA THR A 283 21.91 -3.10 -1.01
C THR A 283 21.33 -1.96 -0.18
N TRP A 284 21.11 -2.22 1.11
CA TRP A 284 20.51 -1.26 2.04
C TRP A 284 21.40 -1.12 3.30
N ASP A 285 21.98 0.07 3.47
CA ASP A 285 22.75 0.44 4.64
C ASP A 285 21.83 0.97 5.75
N VAL A 286 22.06 0.56 6.99
CA VAL A 286 21.32 1.06 8.16
C VAL A 286 22.02 2.29 8.71
N LEU A 287 21.39 3.45 8.60
CA LEU A 287 21.92 4.73 9.12
C LEU A 287 21.56 4.95 10.59
N GLY A 288 20.52 4.26 11.08
CA GLY A 288 20.01 4.41 12.44
C GLY A 288 18.85 5.40 12.52
N PRO A 289 18.38 5.72 13.73
CA PRO A 289 17.17 6.52 13.90
C PRO A 289 17.43 8.03 13.74
N ILE A 290 16.39 8.76 13.33
CA ILE A 290 16.42 10.24 13.20
C ILE A 290 16.70 10.91 14.55
N THR A 291 16.15 10.33 15.63
CA THR A 291 16.32 10.79 17.00
C THR A 291 16.51 9.61 17.94
N GLN A 292 17.26 9.81 19.03
CA GLN A 292 17.45 8.80 20.08
C GLN A 292 16.26 8.71 21.03
N GLU A 293 15.33 9.66 20.97
CA GLU A 293 14.08 9.57 21.70
C GLU A 293 13.19 8.50 21.04
N ASN A 294 12.40 7.77 21.82
CA ASN A 294 11.39 6.82 21.31
C ASN A 294 10.22 7.58 20.64
N ALA A 295 10.53 8.36 19.61
CA ALA A 295 9.60 9.17 18.86
C ALA A 295 9.27 8.44 17.55
N PRO A 296 8.04 7.95 17.37
CA PRO A 296 7.64 7.33 16.11
C PRO A 296 7.65 8.39 15.00
N ILE A 297 8.46 8.16 13.97
CA ILE A 297 8.37 8.94 12.73
C ILE A 297 7.29 8.26 11.88
N THR A 298 6.35 9.05 11.37
CA THR A 298 5.21 8.51 10.63
C THR A 298 5.50 8.43 9.13
N SER A 299 6.40 9.27 8.62
CA SER A 299 6.76 9.25 7.20
C SER A 299 7.99 10.09 6.85
N ILE A 300 8.48 9.90 5.62
CA ILE A 300 9.50 10.74 4.98
C ILE A 300 9.07 11.18 3.57
N ARG A 301 9.58 12.32 3.10
CA ARG A 301 9.29 12.93 1.78
C ARG A 301 10.56 13.49 1.16
N ALA A 302 10.73 13.36 -0.15
CA ALA A 302 11.83 14.00 -0.87
C ALA A 302 11.58 15.50 -1.04
N VAL A 303 12.64 16.28 -0.83
CA VAL A 303 12.70 17.72 -1.12
C VAL A 303 13.98 18.00 -1.88
N ASN A 304 14.09 19.18 -2.50
CA ASN A 304 15.32 19.58 -3.15
C ASN A 304 16.52 19.50 -2.21
N SER A 305 17.44 18.62 -2.57
CA SER A 305 18.66 18.33 -1.85
C SER A 305 18.47 17.94 -0.38
N GLY A 306 17.42 17.18 -0.07
CA GLY A 306 17.25 16.60 1.24
C GLY A 306 16.03 15.70 1.38
N VAL A 307 15.78 15.29 2.61
CA VAL A 307 14.61 14.51 2.99
C VAL A 307 13.95 15.19 4.18
N VAL A 308 12.63 15.30 4.16
CA VAL A 308 11.85 15.75 5.32
C VAL A 308 11.19 14.56 5.98
N ALA A 309 11.33 14.45 7.28
CA ALA A 309 10.63 13.49 8.11
C ALA A 309 9.59 14.20 8.97
N PHE A 310 8.50 13.51 9.28
CA PHE A 310 7.51 14.06 10.20
C PHE A 310 6.99 13.02 11.18
N ARG A 311 6.66 13.53 12.36
CA ARG A 311 5.95 12.82 13.42
C ARG A 311 4.60 13.47 13.58
N ASP A 312 3.57 12.77 13.12
CA ASP A 312 2.18 13.15 13.38
C ASP A 312 1.70 12.52 14.68
N LEU A 313 1.61 13.33 15.73
CA LEU A 313 1.16 12.89 17.04
C LEU A 313 -0.35 12.56 17.06
N ARG A 314 -1.14 12.99 16.07
CA ARG A 314 -2.60 12.73 16.08
C ARG A 314 -2.93 11.24 16.07
N GLU A 315 -2.13 10.42 15.41
CA GLU A 315 -2.29 8.96 15.43
C GLU A 315 -2.00 8.35 16.81
N GLU A 316 -1.01 8.90 17.53
CA GLU A 316 -0.61 8.45 18.87
C GLU A 316 -1.63 8.86 19.95
N TYR A 317 -2.33 9.97 19.73
CA TYR A 317 -3.35 10.54 20.61
C TYR A 317 -4.78 10.33 20.10
N ALA A 318 -5.02 9.45 19.12
CA ALA A 318 -6.37 9.24 18.54
C ALA A 318 -7.44 8.96 19.62
N TRP A 319 -7.07 8.22 20.66
CA TRP A 319 -7.93 7.93 21.83
C TRP A 319 -8.13 9.14 22.75
N ALA A 320 -7.20 10.09 22.83
CA ALA A 320 -7.32 11.32 23.60
C ALA A 320 -8.04 12.44 22.83
N LEU A 321 -7.99 12.41 21.50
CA LEU A 321 -8.74 13.30 20.61
C LEU A 321 -10.26 13.05 20.66
N GLU A 322 -10.69 11.84 21.05
CA GLU A 322 -12.10 11.54 21.31
C GLU A 322 -12.63 12.27 22.56
N ASP A 323 -11.77 12.46 23.57
CA ASP A 323 -12.10 13.13 24.83
C ASP A 323 -11.89 14.66 24.78
N ASP A 324 -10.93 15.13 23.98
CA ASP A 324 -10.69 16.56 23.73
C ASP A 324 -10.36 16.80 22.24
N PRO A 325 -11.38 17.11 21.41
CA PRO A 325 -11.19 17.31 19.97
C PRO A 325 -10.40 18.58 19.63
N ASP A 326 -10.19 19.49 20.59
CA ASP A 326 -9.39 20.70 20.42
C ASP A 326 -7.90 20.46 20.74
N LEU A 327 -7.56 19.30 21.29
CA LEU A 327 -6.19 18.88 21.55
C LEU A 327 -5.49 18.55 20.23
N ALA A 328 -5.10 19.52 19.41
CA ALA A 328 -4.30 19.24 18.21
C ALA A 328 -2.82 19.02 18.61
N PRO A 329 -2.33 17.78 18.79
CA PRO A 329 -0.94 17.61 19.17
C PRO A 329 -0.04 18.07 18.02
N PRO A 330 1.11 18.69 18.33
CA PRO A 330 1.96 19.29 17.30
C PRO A 330 2.53 18.24 16.36
N THR A 331 2.60 18.55 15.06
CA THR A 331 3.43 17.78 14.13
C THR A 331 4.86 18.30 14.24
N ILE A 332 5.80 17.39 14.48
CA ILE A 332 7.24 17.71 14.53
C ILE A 332 7.86 17.33 13.20
N TYR A 333 8.75 18.17 12.69
CA TYR A 333 9.40 17.98 11.40
C TYR A 333 10.92 17.96 11.55
N TRP A 334 11.59 17.11 10.78
CA TRP A 334 13.04 17.12 10.66
C TRP A 334 13.45 17.23 9.20
N LEU A 335 14.58 17.88 8.95
CA LEU A 335 15.24 17.96 7.65
C LEU A 335 16.57 17.21 7.73
N GLY A 336 16.72 16.20 6.89
CA GLY A 336 17.96 15.45 6.68
C GLY A 336 18.60 15.78 5.34
N ASP A 337 19.85 15.35 5.20
CA ASP A 337 20.59 15.38 3.94
C ASP A 337 20.00 14.36 2.93
N PRO A 338 20.34 14.45 1.63
CA PRO A 338 19.76 13.58 0.60
C PRO A 338 19.98 12.08 0.84
N ASP A 339 21.05 11.72 1.54
CA ASP A 339 21.37 10.35 1.89
C ASP A 339 20.59 9.84 3.12
N GLY A 340 19.75 10.69 3.72
CA GLY A 340 19.00 10.36 4.94
C GLY A 340 19.85 10.48 6.21
N SER A 341 20.94 11.24 6.19
CA SER A 341 21.78 11.55 7.36
C SER A 341 21.57 12.99 7.88
N ASN A 342 22.32 13.37 8.92
CA ASN A 342 22.42 14.74 9.46
C ASN A 342 21.08 15.45 9.72
N TRP A 343 20.16 14.76 10.37
CA TRP A 343 18.85 15.29 10.70
C TRP A 343 18.91 16.46 11.68
N ARG A 344 18.12 17.50 11.38
CA ARG A 344 17.86 18.63 12.27
C ARG A 344 16.37 18.88 12.38
N GLU A 345 15.91 19.16 13.58
CA GLU A 345 14.51 19.56 13.79
C GLU A 345 14.25 20.91 13.11
N ILE A 346 13.05 21.06 12.55
CA ILE A 346 12.59 22.28 11.90
C ILE A 346 11.79 23.08 12.92
N GLU A 347 12.34 24.21 13.34
CA GLU A 347 11.58 25.23 14.07
C GLU A 347 10.75 26.06 13.07
N LEU A 348 9.45 25.77 13.00
CA LEU A 348 8.50 26.54 12.21
C LEU A 348 8.09 27.82 12.97
N PRO A 349 8.27 29.02 12.38
CA PRO A 349 7.72 30.24 12.95
C PRO A 349 6.19 30.16 13.05
N GLU A 350 5.62 30.83 14.06
CA GLU A 350 4.17 30.85 14.27
C GLU A 350 3.44 31.31 13.00
N GLY A 351 2.42 30.54 12.59
CA GLY A 351 1.61 30.81 11.41
C GLY A 351 2.29 30.49 10.07
N THR A 352 3.51 29.94 10.03
CA THR A 352 4.20 29.55 8.79
C THR A 352 3.92 28.08 8.46
N ALA A 353 3.45 27.79 7.24
CA ALA A 353 3.29 26.42 6.79
C ALA A 353 4.65 25.78 6.46
N LEU A 354 4.79 24.46 6.67
CA LEU A 354 6.04 23.74 6.36
C LEU A 354 6.51 23.97 4.92
N ILE A 355 5.59 23.91 3.96
CA ILE A 355 5.92 24.08 2.54
C ILE A 355 6.47 25.48 2.27
N GLU A 356 5.89 26.52 2.87
CA GLU A 356 6.40 27.89 2.74
C GLU A 356 7.81 28.00 3.32
N TRP A 357 8.04 27.40 4.49
CA TRP A 357 9.34 27.36 5.14
C TRP A 357 10.40 26.65 4.29
N LEU A 358 10.01 25.55 3.63
CA LEU A 358 10.85 24.74 2.74
C LEU A 358 11.18 25.49 1.45
N MET A 359 10.18 26.07 0.80
CA MET A 359 10.34 26.87 -0.41
C MET A 359 11.27 28.06 -0.19
N ALA A 360 11.13 28.78 0.94
CA ALA A 360 11.99 29.91 1.31
C ALA A 360 13.46 29.54 1.59
N ARG A 361 13.79 28.24 1.58
CA ARG A 361 15.15 27.70 1.83
C ARG A 361 15.69 26.88 0.68
N ASP A 362 15.10 27.03 -0.51
CA ASP A 362 15.42 26.25 -1.71
C ASP A 362 15.24 24.73 -1.51
N ARG A 363 14.42 24.32 -0.54
CA ARG A 363 14.07 22.93 -0.22
C ARG A 363 12.69 22.57 -0.77
N ALA A 364 12.41 22.98 -2.00
CA ALA A 364 11.10 22.76 -2.62
C ALA A 364 10.68 21.27 -2.52
N PRO A 365 9.42 20.98 -2.15
CA PRO A 365 8.89 19.62 -2.23
C PRO A 365 9.09 19.01 -3.62
N ILE A 366 9.61 17.78 -3.67
CA ILE A 366 9.71 16.98 -4.91
C ILE A 366 8.67 15.87 -4.88
N ASP A 367 8.56 15.18 -3.75
CA ASP A 367 7.64 14.05 -3.62
C ASP A 367 6.66 14.34 -2.51
N TRP A 368 5.58 15.03 -2.85
CA TRP A 368 4.55 15.41 -1.90
C TRP A 368 3.19 14.92 -2.40
N PRO A 369 2.59 13.93 -1.73
CA PRO A 369 1.33 13.34 -2.18
C PRO A 369 0.26 14.41 -2.36
N HIS A 370 -0.46 14.33 -3.47
CA HIS A 370 -1.55 15.25 -3.81
C HIS A 370 -1.12 16.72 -3.94
N MET A 371 0.16 16.99 -4.17
CA MET A 371 0.66 18.35 -4.33
C MET A 371 1.63 18.45 -5.49
N ALA A 372 1.54 19.54 -6.23
CA ALA A 372 2.46 19.87 -7.30
C ALA A 372 3.07 21.25 -7.15
N VAL A 373 4.38 21.34 -7.40
CA VAL A 373 5.15 22.57 -7.27
C VAL A 373 5.75 22.93 -8.61
N ASN A 374 5.39 24.10 -9.14
CA ASN A 374 5.98 24.65 -10.36
C ASN A 374 6.44 26.09 -10.09
N GLY A 375 7.75 26.28 -9.94
CA GLY A 375 8.31 27.56 -9.51
C GLY A 375 7.79 27.94 -8.13
N ASN A 376 7.14 29.10 -8.02
CA ASN A 376 6.50 29.59 -6.79
C ASN A 376 5.01 29.22 -6.67
N ILE A 377 4.47 28.43 -7.61
CA ILE A 377 3.08 27.99 -7.59
C ILE A 377 3.01 26.61 -6.95
N VAL A 378 2.08 26.45 -6.02
CA VAL A 378 1.71 25.17 -5.41
C VAL A 378 0.28 24.84 -5.79
N LEU A 379 0.08 23.66 -6.34
CA LEU A 379 -1.22 23.04 -6.57
C LEU A 379 -1.44 21.99 -5.49
N ARG A 380 -2.62 21.97 -4.88
CA ARG A 380 -3.04 20.94 -3.94
C ARG A 380 -4.30 20.26 -4.47
N LEU A 381 -4.30 18.95 -4.44
CA LEU A 381 -5.39 18.09 -4.86
C LEU A 381 -6.11 17.58 -3.61
N GLY A 382 -7.41 17.79 -3.53
CA GLY A 382 -8.27 17.19 -2.52
C GLY A 382 -8.66 15.77 -2.91
N ASP A 383 -8.96 14.92 -1.92
CA ASP A 383 -9.46 13.55 -2.16
C ASP A 383 -10.84 13.54 -2.86
N ASN A 384 -11.56 14.66 -2.81
CA ASN A 384 -12.80 14.89 -3.56
C ASN A 384 -12.56 15.38 -5.00
N GLY A 385 -11.30 15.45 -5.45
CA GLY A 385 -10.92 15.95 -6.76
C GLY A 385 -10.86 17.47 -6.88
N SER A 386 -10.97 18.26 -5.80
CA SER A 386 -10.78 19.72 -5.91
C SER A 386 -9.31 20.08 -6.16
N ILE A 387 -9.04 21.09 -6.99
CA ILE A 387 -7.69 21.64 -7.17
C ILE A 387 -7.62 23.02 -6.55
N GLU A 388 -6.75 23.19 -5.56
CA GLU A 388 -6.45 24.48 -4.96
C GLU A 388 -5.11 24.99 -5.48
N ARG A 389 -5.03 26.28 -5.83
CA ARG A 389 -3.80 26.92 -6.30
C ARG A 389 -3.40 28.05 -5.37
N TYR A 390 -2.15 28.03 -4.93
CA TYR A 390 -1.56 29.08 -4.11
C TYR A 390 -0.22 29.54 -4.69
N VAL A 391 0.09 30.81 -4.50
CA VAL A 391 1.39 31.40 -4.90
C VAL A 391 2.17 31.67 -3.63
N VAL A 392 3.33 31.03 -3.49
CA VAL A 392 4.26 31.30 -2.40
C VAL A 392 4.96 32.63 -2.71
N PRO A 393 4.92 33.63 -1.80
CA PRO A 393 5.64 34.88 -1.98
C PRO A 393 7.14 34.63 -2.19
N GLU A 394 7.77 35.38 -3.10
CA GLU A 394 9.22 35.35 -3.35
C GLU A 394 10.05 35.90 -2.18
#